data_AF-A0A7L1F019-F1
#
_entry.id   AF-A0A7L1F019-F1
#
_cell.length_a   1.000
_cell.length_b   1.000
_cell.length_c   1.000
_cell.angle_alpha   90.00
_cell.angle_beta   90.00
_cell.angle_gamma   90.00
#
_symmetry.space_group_name_H-M   'P 1'
#
loop_
_entity.id
_entity.type
_entity.pdbx_description
1 polymer ?
#
loop_
_entity_poly.entity_id
_entity_poly.type
_entity_poly.pdbx_seq_one_letter_code
_entity_poly.pdbx_strand_id
1 'polypeptide(L)'
;SIAILLYMVQKFKTPDHWYPSDLEKRARVDEYLCWQHTNIRMKGSKWFLSKMILPLITGQPLPPEKLEFATEDLNVALTQFEEKFLQDKPFIAGSEISLADLVAVVELMQPVCAGYDLFEERPKLKEWRRRVEEAVGKELFQEAHEDIMNVKNL
;
A
#
# COMPACT_ATOMS: atom_id res chain seq x y z
N SER A 1 -1.03 2.99 -12.66
CA SER A 1 -2.35 2.53 -12.17
C SER A 1 -3.34 3.68 -12.04
N ILE A 2 -2.96 4.83 -11.46
CA ILE A 2 -3.90 5.91 -11.07
C ILE A 2 -4.88 6.33 -12.18
N ALA A 3 -4.38 6.72 -13.36
CA ALA A 3 -5.26 7.15 -14.46
C ALA A 3 -6.26 6.07 -14.91
N ILE A 4 -5.86 4.79 -14.87
CA ILE A 4 -6.74 3.66 -15.22
C ILE A 4 -7.84 3.50 -14.17
N LEU A 5 -7.49 3.56 -12.88
CA LEU A 5 -8.46 3.49 -11.78
C LEU A 5 -9.49 4.63 -11.88
N LEU A 6 -9.04 5.86 -12.10
CA LEU A 6 -9.94 7.02 -12.28
C LEU A 6 -10.85 6.86 -13.50
N TYR A 7 -10.31 6.38 -14.62
CA TYR A 7 -11.12 6.07 -15.81
C TYR A 7 -12.18 5.01 -15.52
N MET A 8 -11.84 3.93 -14.80
CA MET A 8 -12.79 2.87 -14.44
C MET A 8 -13.91 3.40 -13.55
N VAL A 9 -13.59 4.20 -12.53
CA VAL A 9 -14.60 4.82 -11.65
C VAL A 9 -15.59 5.65 -12.47
N GLN A 10 -15.08 6.50 -13.38
CA GLN A 10 -15.93 7.35 -14.22
C GLN A 10 -16.74 6.56 -15.25
N LYS A 11 -16.11 5.62 -15.95
CA LYS A 11 -16.74 4.83 -17.02
C LYS A 11 -17.87 3.96 -16.49
N PHE A 12 -17.62 3.28 -15.36
CA PHE A 12 -18.54 2.29 -14.82
C PHE A 12 -19.46 2.86 -13.73
N LYS A 13 -19.33 4.15 -13.39
CA LYS A 13 -20.13 4.82 -12.35
C LYS A 13 -20.13 4.02 -11.05
N THR A 14 -18.94 3.64 -10.60
CA THR A 14 -18.75 2.89 -9.36
C THR A 14 -19.32 3.68 -8.16
N PRO A 15 -19.60 3.04 -7.02
CA PRO A 15 -20.02 3.73 -5.81
C PRO A 15 -19.13 4.94 -5.46
N ASP A 16 -19.76 6.03 -4.99
CA ASP A 16 -19.12 7.35 -4.83
C ASP A 16 -17.90 7.31 -3.91
N HIS A 17 -17.93 6.47 -2.86
CA HIS A 17 -16.85 6.38 -1.87
C HIS A 17 -15.46 6.06 -2.47
N TRP A 18 -15.40 5.34 -3.61
CA TRP A 18 -14.13 5.06 -4.29
C TRP A 18 -13.41 6.34 -4.75
N TYR A 19 -14.15 7.29 -5.31
CA TYR A 19 -13.63 8.58 -5.75
C TYR A 19 -14.71 9.66 -5.54
N PRO A 20 -14.82 10.19 -4.29
CA PRO A 20 -15.96 10.97 -3.85
C PRO A 20 -16.25 12.18 -4.74
N SER A 21 -17.52 12.55 -4.88
CA SER A 21 -17.95 13.81 -5.52
C SER A 21 -17.77 15.03 -4.64
N ASP A 22 -17.77 14.85 -3.33
CA ASP A 22 -17.38 15.89 -2.36
C ASP A 22 -15.96 16.37 -2.63
N LEU A 23 -15.79 17.70 -2.77
CA LEU A 23 -14.54 18.30 -3.22
C LEU A 23 -13.40 18.08 -2.22
N GLU A 24 -13.68 18.16 -0.92
CA GLU A 24 -12.65 18.01 0.11
C GLU A 24 -12.19 16.55 0.24
N LYS A 25 -13.13 15.60 0.23
CA LYS A 25 -12.82 14.17 0.23
C LYS A 25 -12.07 13.77 -1.04
N ARG A 26 -12.47 14.28 -2.20
CA ARG A 26 -11.76 14.05 -3.47
C ARG A 26 -10.33 14.57 -3.41
N ALA A 27 -10.13 15.79 -2.92
CA ALA A 27 -8.80 16.37 -2.77
C ALA A 27 -7.90 15.53 -1.87
N ARG A 28 -8.44 14.91 -0.80
CA ARG A 28 -7.68 13.97 0.06
C ARG A 28 -7.27 12.70 -0.67
N VAL A 29 -8.15 12.14 -1.51
CA VAL A 29 -7.81 10.99 -2.36
C VAL A 29 -6.71 11.38 -3.33
N ASP A 30 -6.87 12.49 -4.05
CA ASP A 30 -5.89 12.98 -5.02
C ASP A 30 -4.53 13.28 -4.38
N GLU A 31 -4.52 13.90 -3.19
CA GLU A 31 -3.31 14.19 -2.42
C GLU A 31 -2.53 12.91 -2.14
N TYR A 32 -3.20 11.87 -1.65
CA TYR A 32 -2.55 10.59 -1.38
C TYR A 32 -2.05 9.93 -2.66
N LEU A 33 -2.88 9.87 -3.70
CA LEU A 33 -2.54 9.21 -4.97
C LEU A 33 -1.34 9.88 -5.66
N CYS A 34 -1.19 11.20 -5.52
CA CYS A 34 -0.01 11.94 -5.96
C CYS A 34 1.21 11.65 -5.07
N TRP A 35 1.06 11.74 -3.75
CA TRP A 35 2.16 11.60 -2.79
C TRP A 35 2.78 10.19 -2.77
N GLN A 36 1.96 9.14 -2.92
CA GLN A 36 2.43 7.75 -2.76
C GLN A 36 3.48 7.35 -3.80
N HIS A 37 3.49 7.97 -4.99
CA HIS A 37 4.36 7.57 -6.11
C HIS A 37 5.85 7.58 -5.75
N THR A 38 6.31 8.60 -5.03
CA THR A 38 7.70 8.77 -4.59
C THR A 38 7.90 8.43 -3.11
N ASN A 39 6.88 7.91 -2.44
CA ASN A 39 6.92 7.51 -1.04
C ASN A 39 6.62 6.02 -0.92
N ILE A 40 5.40 5.65 -0.53
CA ILE A 40 5.01 4.26 -0.24
C ILE A 40 5.38 3.33 -1.41
N ARG A 41 5.02 3.68 -2.65
CA ARG A 41 5.33 2.84 -3.83
C ARG A 41 6.83 2.72 -4.05
N MET A 42 7.53 3.85 -4.21
CA MET A 42 8.96 3.82 -4.52
C MET A 42 9.77 3.12 -3.43
N LYS A 43 9.50 3.42 -2.17
CA LYS A 43 10.26 2.89 -1.03
C LYS A 43 9.89 1.44 -0.73
N GLY A 44 8.59 1.10 -0.79
CA GLY A 44 8.09 -0.27 -0.62
C GLY A 44 8.62 -1.20 -1.71
N SER A 45 8.50 -0.81 -2.99
CA SER A 45 9.05 -1.60 -4.10
C SER A 45 10.57 -1.68 -4.08
N LYS A 46 11.28 -0.61 -3.70
CA LYS A 46 12.75 -0.66 -3.54
C LYS A 46 13.14 -1.66 -2.44
N TRP A 47 12.43 -1.67 -1.33
CA TRP A 47 12.66 -2.63 -0.25
C TRP A 47 12.37 -4.06 -0.72
N PHE A 48 11.22 -4.29 -1.35
CA PHE A 48 10.84 -5.60 -1.91
C PHE A 48 11.87 -6.11 -2.92
N LEU A 49 12.27 -5.27 -3.88
CA LEU A 49 13.28 -5.59 -4.88
C LEU A 49 14.62 -5.96 -4.20
N SER A 50 15.02 -5.20 -3.19
CA SER A 50 16.25 -5.40 -2.43
C SER A 50 16.25 -6.71 -1.63
N LYS A 51 15.13 -7.05 -1.00
CA LYS A 51 15.02 -8.25 -0.15
C LYS A 51 14.82 -9.53 -0.95
N MET A 52 14.03 -9.46 -2.02
CA MET A 52 13.53 -10.65 -2.72
C MET A 52 14.10 -10.81 -4.12
N ILE A 53 13.86 -9.83 -4.99
CA ILE A 53 14.11 -9.99 -6.42
C ILE A 53 15.60 -9.99 -6.74
N LEU A 54 16.37 -9.07 -6.16
CA LEU A 54 17.81 -9.01 -6.43
C LEU A 54 18.52 -10.30 -6.00
N PRO A 55 18.31 -10.86 -4.79
CA PRO A 55 18.91 -12.15 -4.43
C PRO A 55 18.50 -13.31 -5.34
N LEU A 56 17.27 -13.35 -5.83
CA LEU A 56 16.83 -14.38 -6.79
C LEU A 56 17.57 -14.27 -8.13
N ILE A 57 17.86 -13.04 -8.60
CA ILE A 57 18.58 -12.81 -9.86
C ILE A 57 20.09 -13.01 -9.71
N THR A 58 20.69 -12.51 -8.62
CA THR A 58 22.15 -12.52 -8.42
C THR A 58 22.67 -13.77 -7.73
N GLY A 59 21.78 -14.55 -7.10
CA GLY A 59 22.15 -15.68 -6.24
C GLY A 59 22.84 -15.28 -4.93
N GLN A 60 22.87 -13.97 -4.60
CA GLN A 60 23.55 -13.45 -3.42
C GLN A 60 22.66 -12.47 -2.66
N PRO A 61 22.59 -12.58 -1.32
CA PRO A 61 21.85 -11.62 -0.52
C PRO A 61 22.47 -10.23 -0.62
N LEU A 62 21.64 -9.20 -0.46
CA LEU A 62 22.15 -7.84 -0.32
C LEU A 62 22.93 -7.67 0.99
N PRO A 63 23.96 -6.79 1.02
CA PRO A 63 24.60 -6.39 2.26
C PRO A 63 23.57 -5.90 3.29
N PRO A 64 23.65 -6.34 4.56
CA PRO A 64 22.69 -5.97 5.60
C PRO A 64 22.45 -4.46 5.71
N GLU A 65 23.51 -3.67 5.66
CA GLU A 65 23.46 -2.19 5.74
C GLU A 65 22.56 -1.56 4.67
N LYS A 66 22.54 -2.11 3.45
CA LYS A 66 21.68 -1.59 2.36
C LYS A 66 20.21 -1.89 2.62
N LEU A 67 19.92 -3.06 3.20
CA LEU A 67 18.57 -3.45 3.55
C LEU A 67 18.06 -2.67 4.76
N GLU A 68 18.92 -2.42 5.75
CA GLU A 68 18.62 -1.57 6.91
C GLU A 68 18.28 -0.15 6.46
N PHE A 69 19.12 0.47 5.62
CA PHE A 69 18.82 1.79 5.06
C PHE A 69 17.48 1.85 4.31
N ALA A 70 17.18 0.83 3.49
CA ALA A 70 15.89 0.77 2.80
C ALA A 70 14.71 0.60 3.78
N THR A 71 14.93 -0.11 4.89
CA THR A 71 13.93 -0.32 5.94
C THR A 71 13.65 0.97 6.69
N GLU A 72 14.68 1.72 7.07
CA GLU A 72 14.55 3.04 7.70
C GLU A 72 13.83 4.03 6.78
N ASP A 73 14.22 4.09 5.50
CA ASP A 73 13.60 4.99 4.53
C ASP A 73 12.10 4.69 4.35
N LEU A 74 11.73 3.41 4.28
CA LEU A 74 10.32 2.97 4.26
C LEU A 74 9.60 3.34 5.55
N ASN A 75 10.23 3.14 6.71
CA ASN A 75 9.64 3.48 8.01
C ASN A 75 9.32 4.98 8.15
N VAL A 76 10.14 5.86 7.59
CA VAL A 76 9.83 7.31 7.53
C VAL A 76 8.53 7.55 6.75
N ALA A 77 8.35 6.89 5.60
CA ALA A 77 7.13 7.04 4.82
C ALA A 77 5.90 6.40 5.50
N LEU A 78 6.07 5.30 6.24
CA LEU A 78 5.00 4.71 7.04
C LEU A 78 4.56 5.64 8.18
N THR A 79 5.50 6.29 8.87
CA THR A 79 5.17 7.30 9.88
C THR A 79 4.42 8.48 9.26
N GLN A 80 4.87 8.98 8.11
CA GLN A 80 4.13 10.02 7.39
C GLN A 80 2.74 9.56 6.95
N PHE A 81 2.59 8.31 6.51
CA PHE A 81 1.29 7.73 6.20
C PHE A 81 0.35 7.80 7.41
N GLU A 82 0.81 7.33 8.57
CA GLU A 82 0.02 7.33 9.80
C GLU A 82 -0.33 8.73 10.28
N GLU A 83 0.65 9.64 10.34
CA GLU A 83 0.46 10.96 10.93
C GLU A 83 -0.24 11.96 10.01
N LYS A 84 -0.03 11.86 8.69
CA LYS A 84 -0.62 12.80 7.72
C LYS A 84 -1.92 12.27 7.12
N PHE A 85 -1.94 11.02 6.68
CA PHE A 85 -3.03 10.50 5.87
C PHE A 85 -4.07 9.76 6.68
N LEU A 86 -3.67 8.73 7.44
CA LEU A 86 -4.61 7.92 8.21
C LEU A 86 -5.13 8.66 9.46
N GLN A 87 -4.21 9.23 10.25
CA GLN A 87 -4.50 9.88 11.53
C GLN A 87 -5.32 8.97 12.45
N ASP A 88 -6.46 9.45 12.94
CA ASP A 88 -7.41 8.67 13.75
C ASP A 88 -8.65 8.24 12.95
N LYS A 89 -8.61 8.37 11.61
CA LYS A 89 -9.71 7.98 10.72
C LYS A 89 -9.66 6.48 10.43
N PRO A 90 -10.80 5.85 10.06
CA PRO A 90 -10.80 4.46 9.65
C PRO A 90 -10.14 4.23 8.29
N PHE A 91 -10.19 5.22 7.38
CA PHE A 91 -9.61 5.18 6.04
C PHE A 91 -8.94 6.52 5.68
N ILE A 92 -8.10 6.54 4.65
CA ILE A 92 -7.29 7.71 4.26
C ILE A 92 -8.17 8.94 3.98
N ALA A 93 -9.24 8.75 3.21
CA ALA A 93 -10.11 9.85 2.79
C ALA A 93 -11.24 10.17 3.80
N GLY A 94 -11.46 9.35 4.83
CA GLY A 94 -12.53 9.57 5.79
C GLY A 94 -13.09 8.29 6.40
N SER A 95 -14.42 8.17 6.40
CA SER A 95 -15.17 7.08 7.04
C SER A 95 -15.32 5.81 6.18
N GLU A 96 -15.08 5.90 4.88
CA GLU A 96 -15.27 4.81 3.92
C GLU A 96 -14.00 4.57 3.11
N ILE A 97 -13.82 3.35 2.62
CA ILE A 97 -12.70 2.97 1.75
C ILE A 97 -12.72 3.80 0.46
N SER A 98 -11.54 4.19 -0.02
CA SER A 98 -11.37 4.91 -1.27
C SER A 98 -10.28 4.29 -2.16
N LEU A 99 -10.09 4.83 -3.37
CA LEU A 99 -8.96 4.47 -4.21
C LEU A 99 -7.60 4.70 -3.52
N ALA A 100 -7.52 5.66 -2.59
CA ALA A 100 -6.31 5.89 -1.82
C ALA A 100 -5.94 4.66 -0.99
N ASP A 101 -6.91 4.07 -0.29
CA ASP A 101 -6.72 2.91 0.56
C ASP A 101 -6.37 1.66 -0.26
N LEU A 102 -7.05 1.48 -1.40
CA LEU A 102 -6.79 0.36 -2.31
C LEU A 102 -5.36 0.42 -2.87
N VAL A 103 -4.91 1.60 -3.30
CA VAL A 103 -3.54 1.78 -3.80
C VAL A 103 -2.53 1.61 -2.66
N ALA A 104 -2.81 2.12 -1.47
CA ALA A 104 -1.93 1.99 -0.32
C ALA A 104 -1.69 0.52 0.05
N VAL A 105 -2.77 -0.26 0.18
CA VAL A 105 -2.67 -1.62 0.73
C VAL A 105 -1.89 -2.53 -0.22
N VAL A 106 -2.09 -2.45 -1.53
CA VAL A 106 -1.38 -3.30 -2.50
C VAL A 106 0.12 -3.00 -2.54
N GLU A 107 0.53 -1.74 -2.34
CA GLU A 107 1.95 -1.38 -2.27
C GLU A 107 2.57 -1.89 -0.95
N LEU A 108 1.84 -1.79 0.16
CA LEU A 108 2.30 -2.26 1.48
C LEU A 108 2.31 -3.79 1.61
N MET A 109 1.54 -4.51 0.77
CA MET A 109 1.60 -5.97 0.74
C MET A 109 2.89 -6.50 0.10
N GLN A 110 3.61 -5.73 -0.73
CA GLN A 110 4.87 -6.23 -1.32
C GLN A 110 5.92 -6.53 -0.24
N PRO A 111 6.27 -5.60 0.69
CA PRO A 111 7.19 -5.92 1.78
C PRO A 111 6.70 -7.05 2.70
N VAL A 112 5.39 -7.11 2.98
CA VAL A 112 4.81 -8.18 3.81
C VAL A 112 5.03 -9.56 3.19
N CYS A 113 4.73 -9.71 1.90
CA CYS A 113 4.92 -10.98 1.19
C CYS A 113 6.41 -11.37 1.10
N ALA A 114 7.29 -10.39 1.17
CA ALA A 114 8.74 -10.58 1.26
C ALA A 114 9.26 -10.87 2.68
N GLY A 115 8.37 -10.98 3.67
CA GLY A 115 8.68 -11.38 5.04
C GLY A 115 9.01 -10.22 5.99
N TYR A 116 8.63 -8.98 5.65
CA TYR A 116 8.65 -7.86 6.58
C TYR A 116 7.24 -7.45 6.98
N ASP A 117 6.80 -7.90 8.16
CA ASP A 117 5.52 -7.49 8.72
C ASP A 117 5.62 -6.06 9.27
N LEU A 118 5.40 -5.08 8.39
CA LEU A 118 5.39 -3.66 8.74
C LEU A 118 4.21 -3.27 9.64
N PHE A 119 3.24 -4.16 9.88
CA PHE A 119 2.05 -3.89 10.69
C PHE A 119 2.21 -4.27 12.16
N GLU A 120 3.22 -5.08 12.52
CA GLU A 120 3.40 -5.64 13.87
C GLU A 120 3.50 -4.54 14.94
N GLU A 121 4.35 -3.54 14.70
CA GLU A 121 4.61 -2.42 15.61
C GLU A 121 3.74 -1.17 15.32
N ARG A 122 2.76 -1.29 14.41
CA ARG A 122 1.93 -0.15 13.93
C ARG A 122 0.45 -0.47 14.09
N PRO A 123 -0.10 -0.41 15.32
CA PRO A 123 -1.48 -0.86 15.60
C PRO A 123 -2.54 -0.11 14.78
N LYS A 124 -2.33 1.18 14.49
CA LYS A 124 -3.24 1.96 13.64
C LYS A 124 -3.26 1.43 12.20
N LEU A 125 -2.09 1.15 11.61
CA LEU A 125 -2.00 0.54 10.29
C LEU A 125 -2.55 -0.88 10.27
N LYS A 126 -2.29 -1.66 11.31
CA LYS A 126 -2.81 -3.03 11.43
C LYS A 126 -4.33 -3.04 11.39
N GLU A 127 -4.96 -2.17 12.15
CA GLU A 127 -6.43 -2.05 12.18
C GLU A 127 -6.98 -1.41 10.89
N TRP A 128 -6.27 -0.46 10.28
CA TRP A 128 -6.62 0.06 8.95
C TRP A 128 -6.58 -1.04 7.88
N ARG A 129 -5.51 -1.84 7.81
CA ARG A 129 -5.40 -2.98 6.89
C ARG A 129 -6.57 -3.94 7.07
N ARG A 130 -6.91 -4.30 8.32
CA ARG A 130 -8.04 -5.19 8.62
C ARG A 130 -9.35 -4.65 8.04
N ARG A 131 -9.60 -3.34 8.20
CA ARG A 131 -10.79 -2.67 7.65
C ARG A 131 -10.78 -2.62 6.12
N VAL A 132 -9.62 -2.40 5.50
CA VAL A 132 -9.48 -2.43 4.03
C VAL A 132 -9.73 -3.82 3.48
N GLU A 133 -9.13 -4.85 4.08
CA GLU A 133 -9.33 -6.25 3.69
C GLU A 133 -10.81 -6.67 3.80
N GLU A 134 -11.47 -6.26 4.88
CA GLU A 134 -12.92 -6.49 5.07
C GLU A 134 -13.77 -5.77 4.02
N ALA A 135 -13.43 -4.53 3.68
CA ALA A 135 -14.16 -3.72 2.69
C ALA A 135 -13.93 -4.18 1.24
N VAL A 136 -12.77 -4.73 0.91
CA VAL A 136 -12.47 -5.35 -0.40
C VAL A 136 -13.11 -6.73 -0.52
N GLY A 137 -13.21 -7.45 0.60
CA GLY A 137 -13.61 -8.86 0.64
C GLY A 137 -12.39 -9.76 0.75
N LYS A 138 -12.36 -10.60 1.79
CA LYS A 138 -11.18 -11.40 2.17
C LYS A 138 -10.73 -12.37 1.07
N GLU A 139 -11.67 -13.03 0.40
CA GLU A 139 -11.37 -13.97 -0.68
C GLU A 139 -10.67 -13.27 -1.85
N LEU A 140 -11.23 -12.15 -2.32
CA LEU A 140 -10.63 -11.35 -3.39
C LEU A 140 -9.28 -10.75 -2.97
N PHE A 141 -9.16 -10.29 -1.72
CA PHE A 141 -7.91 -9.78 -1.19
C PHE A 141 -6.84 -10.88 -1.20
N GLN A 142 -7.17 -12.10 -0.78
CA GLN A 142 -6.24 -13.22 -0.81
C GLN A 142 -5.86 -13.61 -2.24
N GLU A 143 -6.84 -13.77 -3.13
CA GLU A 143 -6.65 -14.09 -4.55
C GLU A 143 -5.69 -13.09 -5.23
N ALA A 144 -5.94 -11.79 -5.05
CA ALA A 144 -5.12 -10.74 -5.67
C ALA A 144 -3.66 -10.71 -5.18
N HIS A 145 -3.34 -11.32 -4.03
CA HIS A 145 -2.00 -11.37 -3.48
C HIS A 145 -1.35 -12.78 -3.57
N GLU A 146 -2.03 -13.78 -4.15
CA GLU A 146 -1.55 -15.16 -4.17
C GLU A 146 -0.18 -15.29 -4.84
N ASP A 147 0.00 -14.71 -6.02
CA ASP A 147 1.26 -14.79 -6.77
C ASP A 147 2.43 -14.16 -6.00
N ILE A 148 2.22 -13.00 -5.39
CA ILE A 148 3.29 -12.29 -4.67
C ILE A 148 3.64 -12.97 -3.34
N MET A 149 2.67 -13.62 -2.67
CA MET A 149 2.94 -14.46 -1.50
C MET A 149 3.77 -15.70 -1.86
N ASN A 150 3.62 -16.20 -3.08
CA ASN A 150 4.33 -17.37 -3.59
C ASN A 150 5.61 -17.05 -4.37
N VAL A 151 6.08 -15.79 -4.36
CA VAL A 151 7.23 -15.36 -5.17
C VAL A 151 8.54 -16.13 -4.87
N LYS A 152 8.66 -16.74 -3.69
CA LYS A 152 9.81 -17.61 -3.31
C LYS A 152 9.79 -18.97 -4.02
N ASN A 153 8.65 -19.36 -4.58
CA ASN A 153 8.43 -20.64 -5.24
C ASN A 153 8.54 -20.53 -6.78
N LEU A 154 8.81 -19.32 -7.30
CA LEU A 154 9.07 -19.02 -8.71
C LEU A 154 10.58 -19.11 -9.00
#